data_AF-A0AAW5KJ85-F1
#
_entry.id   AF-A0AAW5KJ85-F1
#
_cell.length_a   1.000
_cell.length_b   1.000
_cell.length_c   1.000
_cell.angle_alpha   90.00
_cell.angle_beta   90.00
_cell.angle_gamma   90.00
#
_symmetry.space_group_name_H-M   'P 1'
#
loop_
_entity.id
_entity.type
_entity.pdbx_description
1 polymer ?
#
loop_
_entity_poly.entity_id
_entity_poly.type
_entity_poly.pdbx_seq_one_letter_code
_entity_poly.pdbx_strand_id
1 'polypeptide(L)' 'MKELSLSSPCFEEGGLIPTEHTGYGEDRSPELVLTGLCEVAVTLALLLDDLDHPVPAYNHWVVWNIPPAARLPGGRDVP' A
#
# COMPACT_ATOMS: atom_id res chain seq x y z
N MET A 1 -2.55 -19.09 -12.19
CA MET A 1 -2.77 -18.08 -11.12
C MET A 1 -3.17 -16.79 -11.79
N LYS A 2 -4.07 -16.01 -11.20
CA LYS A 2 -4.36 -14.65 -11.69
C LYS A 2 -3.19 -13.74 -11.30
N GLU A 3 -2.93 -12.73 -12.12
CA GLU A 3 -1.95 -11.70 -11.78
C GLU A 3 -2.46 -10.86 -10.62
N LEU A 4 -1.65 -10.75 -9.57
CA LEU A 4 -1.96 -9.91 -8.41
C LEU A 4 -1.73 -8.45 -8.79
N SER A 5 -2.73 -7.62 -8.62
CA SER A 5 -2.65 -6.18 -8.84
C SER A 5 -3.13 -5.41 -7.62
N LEU A 6 -2.62 -4.19 -7.48
CA LEU A 6 -2.89 -3.27 -6.39
C LEU A 6 -3.32 -1.93 -6.99
N SER A 7 -4.39 -1.33 -6.45
CA SER A 7 -4.81 0.02 -6.79
C SER A 7 -5.32 0.75 -5.56
N SER A 8 -5.49 2.08 -5.66
CA SER A 8 -6.12 2.89 -4.61
C SER A 8 -7.27 3.69 -5.21
N PRO A 9 -8.40 3.85 -4.51
CA PRO A 9 -9.40 4.85 -4.88
C PRO A 9 -8.97 6.28 -4.54
N CYS A 10 -7.90 6.46 -3.75
CA CYS A 10 -7.42 7.77 -3.32
C CYS A 10 -6.62 8.50 -4.42
N PHE A 11 -6.02 7.77 -5.35
CA PHE A 11 -5.23 8.30 -6.47
C PHE A 11 -5.06 7.27 -7.58
N GLU A 12 -4.80 7.75 -8.79
CA GLU A 12 -4.52 6.91 -9.96
C GLU A 12 -3.07 6.39 -9.97
N GLU A 13 -2.83 5.28 -10.66
CA GLU A 13 -1.48 4.74 -10.87
C GLU A 13 -0.58 5.78 -11.57
N GLY A 14 0.61 6.04 -11.00
CA GLY A 14 1.52 7.08 -11.48
C GLY A 14 1.04 8.52 -11.24
N GLY A 15 -0.13 8.69 -10.60
CA GLY A 15 -0.67 9.99 -10.21
C GLY A 15 -0.01 10.56 -8.95
N LEU A 16 -0.39 11.79 -8.61
CA LEU A 16 0.04 12.43 -7.38
C LEU A 16 -0.67 11.81 -6.17
N ILE A 17 0.11 11.49 -5.13
CA ILE A 17 -0.42 11.08 -3.83
C ILE A 17 -1.01 12.32 -3.12
N PRO A 18 -2.30 12.32 -2.72
CA PRO A 18 -2.92 13.40 -1.97
C PRO A 18 -2.18 13.76 -0.69
N THR A 19 -2.16 15.04 -0.32
CA THR A 19 -1.35 15.54 0.82
C THR A 19 -1.65 14.82 2.14
N GLU A 20 -2.91 14.44 2.39
CA GLU A 20 -3.32 13.67 3.58
C GLU A 20 -2.59 12.32 3.74
N HIS A 21 -2.08 11.76 2.63
CA HIS A 21 -1.35 10.50 2.56
C HIS A 21 0.18 10.65 2.51
N THR A 22 0.69 11.86 2.79
CA THR A 22 2.13 12.14 2.76
C THR A 22 2.60 12.63 4.13
N GLY A 23 3.91 12.56 4.37
CA GLY A 23 4.54 13.16 5.56
C GLY A 23 4.44 14.70 5.64
N TYR A 24 3.92 15.37 4.60
CA TYR A 24 3.59 16.81 4.64
C TYR A 24 2.18 17.08 5.19
N GLY A 25 1.32 16.06 5.29
CA GLY A 25 -0.04 16.15 5.78
C GLY A 25 -0.25 15.33 7.05
N GLU A 26 -1.35 14.59 7.09
CA GLU A 26 -1.73 13.75 8.25
C GLU A 26 -1.02 12.39 8.26
N ASP A 27 -0.23 12.07 7.22
CA ASP A 27 0.49 10.81 7.05
C ASP A 27 -0.40 9.56 7.16
N ARG A 28 -1.65 9.68 6.72
CA ARG A 28 -2.65 8.61 6.79
C ARG A 28 -2.44 7.64 5.64
N SER A 29 -2.47 6.34 5.90
CA SER A 29 -2.42 5.35 4.82
C SER A 29 -3.58 5.49 3.81
N PRO A 30 -3.34 5.50 2.48
CA PRO A 30 -4.39 5.29 1.50
C PRO A 30 -5.10 3.95 1.67
N GLU A 31 -6.36 3.91 1.24
CA GLU A 31 -7.04 2.64 1.04
C GLU A 31 -6.42 1.91 -0.16
N LEU A 32 -6.22 0.59 -0.02
CA LEU A 32 -5.67 -0.24 -1.08
C LEU A 32 -6.65 -1.35 -1.45
N VAL A 33 -6.81 -1.59 -2.75
CA VAL A 33 -7.65 -2.62 -3.32
C VAL A 33 -6.78 -3.61 -4.07
N LEU A 34 -6.91 -4.88 -3.75
CA LEU A 34 -6.19 -5.97 -4.40
C LEU A 34 -7.13 -6.74 -5.32
N THR A 35 -6.67 -7.06 -6.53
CA THR A 35 -7.35 -8.01 -7.40
C THR A 35 -6.40 -9.14 -7.82
N GLY A 36 -6.95 -10.30 -8.18
CA GLY A 36 -6.13 -11.47 -8.51
C GLY A 36 -5.48 -12.16 -7.30
N LEU A 37 -5.98 -11.89 -6.08
CA LEU A 37 -5.55 -12.56 -4.86
C LEU A 37 -5.66 -14.08 -5.00
N CYS A 38 -4.61 -14.80 -4.60
CA CYS A 38 -4.60 -16.26 -4.62
C CYS A 38 -5.57 -16.81 -3.57
N GLU A 39 -6.45 -17.73 -3.95
CA GLU A 39 -7.46 -18.32 -3.05
C GLU A 39 -6.85 -19.09 -1.87
N VAL A 40 -5.60 -19.55 -2.02
CA VAL A 40 -4.85 -20.27 -0.97
C VAL A 40 -3.84 -19.38 -0.23
N ALA A 41 -3.88 -18.05 -0.44
CA ALA A 41 -3.04 -17.13 0.31
C ALA A 41 -3.36 -17.24 1.81
N VAL A 42 -2.33 -17.35 2.65
CA VAL A 42 -2.48 -17.47 4.11
C VAL A 42 -2.28 -16.11 4.79
N THR A 43 -1.35 -15.31 4.28
CA THR A 43 -1.04 -13.96 4.75
C THR A 43 -0.56 -13.10 3.58
N LEU A 44 -0.61 -11.77 3.77
CA LEU A 44 -0.05 -10.78 2.85
C LEU A 44 1.05 -9.98 3.54
N ALA A 45 1.95 -9.44 2.71
CA ALA A 45 2.91 -8.43 3.09
C ALA A 45 2.78 -7.23 2.15
N LEU A 46 2.98 -6.03 2.68
CA LEU A 46 2.95 -4.76 1.97
C LEU A 46 4.24 -4.01 2.27
N LEU A 47 4.94 -3.61 1.22
CA LEU A 47 6.11 -2.75 1.27
C LEU A 47 5.84 -1.53 0.40
N LEU A 48 6.16 -0.34 0.93
CA LEU A 48 6.15 0.90 0.16
C LEU A 48 7.56 1.48 0.17
N ASP A 49 8.25 1.39 -0.97
CA ASP A 49 9.61 1.90 -1.15
C ASP A 49 9.60 3.14 -2.03
N ASP A 50 10.25 4.21 -1.56
CA ASP A 50 10.59 5.36 -2.38
C ASP A 50 11.94 5.08 -3.07
N LEU A 51 11.86 4.83 -4.38
CA LEU A 51 13.01 4.55 -5.24
C LEU A 51 13.73 5.82 -5.72
N ASP A 52 13.08 6.98 -5.59
CA ASP A 52 13.61 8.28 -5.98
C ASP A 52 14.29 9.01 -4.80
N HIS A 53 14.18 8.48 -3.58
CA HIS A 53 14.85 9.04 -2.41
C HIS A 53 16.38 8.91 -2.52
N PRO A 54 17.15 9.97 -2.17
CA PRO A 54 18.61 9.91 -2.02
C PRO A 54 19.17 8.79 -1.12
N VAL A 55 18.38 8.28 -0.16
CA VAL A 55 18.74 7.10 0.63
C VAL A 55 18.23 5.89 -0.15
N PRO A 56 19.10 4.93 -0.54
CA PRO A 56 18.68 3.78 -1.33
C PRO A 56 17.53 3.02 -0.68
N ALA A 57 16.47 2.76 -1.44
CA ALA A 57 15.29 2.01 -1.02
C ALA A 57 14.72 2.51 0.31
N TYR A 58 14.37 3.80 0.35
CA TYR A 58 13.77 4.39 1.55
C TYR A 58 12.37 3.81 1.74
N ASN A 59 12.25 2.89 2.69
CA ASN A 59 10.99 2.24 2.97
C ASN A 59 10.13 3.14 3.85
N HIS A 60 8.96 3.51 3.34
CA HIS A 60 7.94 4.21 4.12
C HIS A 60 7.15 3.24 4.98
N TRP A 61 6.75 2.09 4.44
CA TRP A 61 5.95 1.10 5.16
C TRP A 61 6.49 -0.32 4.99
N VAL A 62 6.53 -1.07 6.10
CA VAL A 62 6.62 -2.53 6.11
C VAL A 62 5.50 -3.09 6.98
N VAL A 63 4.59 -3.85 6.39
CA VAL A 63 3.54 -4.55 7.13
C VAL A 63 3.48 -5.99 6.66
N TRP A 64 3.43 -6.94 7.59
CA TRP A 64 3.34 -8.36 7.28
C TRP A 64 2.33 -9.07 8.18
N ASN A 65 2.06 -10.34 7.87
CA ASN A 65 1.01 -11.14 8.52
C ASN A 65 -0.39 -10.52 8.41
N ILE A 66 -0.63 -9.74 7.35
CA ILE A 66 -1.95 -9.18 7.07
C ILE A 66 -2.86 -10.35 6.66
N PRO A 67 -4.06 -10.50 7.27
CA PRO A 67 -5.04 -11.47 6.82
C PRO A 67 -5.39 -11.24 5.33
N PRO A 68 -5.51 -12.29 4.51
CA PRO A 68 -5.86 -12.15 3.10
C PRO A 68 -7.18 -11.40 2.93
N ALA A 69 -7.14 -10.24 2.29
CA ALA A 69 -8.30 -9.40 2.03
C ALA A 69 -8.16 -8.70 0.68
N ALA A 70 -9.26 -8.57 -0.06
CA ALA A 70 -9.28 -7.81 -1.32
C ALA A 70 -9.25 -6.28 -1.10
N ARG A 71 -9.40 -5.82 0.14
CA ARG A 71 -9.38 -4.41 0.52
C ARG A 71 -8.63 -4.24 1.84
N LEU A 72 -7.67 -3.33 1.84
CA LEU A 72 -6.96 -2.86 3.02
C LEU A 72 -7.44 -1.43 3.31
N PRO A 73 -8.21 -1.21 4.40
CA PRO A 73 -8.73 0.11 4.73
C PRO A 73 -7.60 1.11 4.98
N GLY A 74 -7.75 2.31 4.44
CA GLY A 74 -6.85 3.43 4.73
C GLY A 74 -7.10 4.05 6.10
N GLY A 75 -6.34 5.10 6.41
CA GLY A 75 -6.46 5.87 7.64
C GLY A 75 -6.02 5.12 8.89
N ARG A 76 -5.24 4.04 8.73
CA ARG A 76 -4.56 3.37 9.83
C ARG A 76 -3.16 3.93 9.94
N ASP A 77 -2.77 4.27 11.16
CA ASP A 77 -1.36 4.41 11.48
C ASP A 77 -0.71 3.07 11.17
N VAL A 78 0.19 3.07 10.19
CA VAL A 78 1.03 1.93 9.92
C VAL A 78 2.06 1.94 11.06
N PRO A 79 2.09 0.93 11.94
CA PRO A 79 3.02 0.93 13.07
C PRO A 79 4.48 0.89 12.63
#